data_AF-A0A7V9S3L7-F1
#
_entry.id   AF-A0A7V9S3L7-F1
#
_cell.length_a   1.000
_cell.length_b   1.000
_cell.length_c   1.000
_cell.angle_alpha   90.00
_cell.angle_beta   90.00
_cell.angle_gamma   90.00
#
_symmetry.space_group_name_H-M   'P 1'
#
loop_
_entity.id
_entity.type
_entity.pdbx_description
1 polymer ?
#
loop_
_entity_poly.entity_id
_entity_poly.type
_entity_poly.pdbx_seq_one_letter_code
_entity_poly.pdbx_strand_id
1 'polypeptide(L)' 'MEATDVNAIEKRIKDHLYWHDRVNASDITVEVMDDIVRLSGEVPTYYNKIAAEEDALQLLE' A
#
# COMPACT_ATOMS: atom_id res chain seq x y z
N MET A 1 -10.55 21.55 5.66
CA MET A 1 -10.26 20.17 6.05
C MET A 1 -10.07 19.43 4.76
N GLU A 2 -8.80 19.22 4.42
CA GLU A 2 -8.39 18.50 3.22
C GLU A 2 -9.03 17.12 3.31
N ALA A 3 -9.98 16.81 2.44
CA ALA A 3 -10.39 15.44 2.26
C ALA A 3 -9.13 14.75 1.78
N THR A 4 -8.48 13.97 2.64
CA THR A 4 -7.34 13.15 2.25
C THR A 4 -7.88 12.26 1.13
N ASP A 5 -7.57 12.64 -0.11
CA ASP A 5 -8.15 12.02 -1.29
C ASP A 5 -7.80 10.54 -1.22
N VAL A 6 -8.80 9.70 -1.01
CA VAL A 6 -8.67 8.26 -0.81
C VAL A 6 -7.86 7.65 -1.97
N ASN A 7 -8.09 8.18 -3.16
CA ASN A 7 -7.34 7.86 -4.39
C ASN A 7 -5.88 8.33 -4.35
N ALA A 8 -5.56 9.45 -3.69
CA ALA A 8 -4.20 9.93 -3.55
C ALA A 8 -3.39 9.07 -2.57
N ILE A 9 -4.01 8.59 -1.47
CA ILE A 9 -3.37 7.62 -0.57
C ILE A 9 -3.12 6.31 -1.31
N GLU A 10 -4.14 5.76 -1.97
CA GLU A 10 -4.01 4.51 -2.74
C GLU A 10 -2.88 4.61 -3.76
N LYS A 11 -2.83 5.72 -4.51
CA LYS A 11 -1.79 5.94 -5.51
C LYS A 11 -0.40 6.08 -4.89
N ARG A 12 -0.27 6.81 -3.77
CA ARG A 12 1.01 6.92 -3.05
C ARG A 12 1.51 5.57 -2.56
N ILE A 13 0.62 4.74 -2.00
CA ILE A 13 0.95 3.38 -1.55
C ILE A 13 1.38 2.52 -2.74
N LYS A 14 0.62 2.52 -3.84
CA LYS A 14 0.97 1.77 -5.06
C LYS A 14 2.31 2.21 -5.67
N ASP A 15 2.55 3.52 -5.74
CA ASP A 15 3.81 4.06 -6.27
C ASP A 15 5.00 3.69 -5.36
N HIS A 16 4.82 3.71 -4.03
CA HIS A 16 5.85 3.28 -3.08
C HIS A 16 6.17 1.78 -3.20
N LEU A 17 5.13 0.93 -3.26
CA LEU A 17 5.26 -0.51 -3.43
C LEU A 17 5.97 -0.84 -4.75
N TYR A 18 5.63 -0.12 -5.82
CA TYR A 18 6.25 -0.27 -7.14
C TYR A 18 7.74 0.13 -7.11
N TRP A 19 8.09 1.20 -6.39
CA TRP A 19 9.47 1.68 -6.29
C TRP A 19 10.41 0.71 -5.57
N HIS A 20 9.87 -0.08 -4.64
CA HIS A 20 10.70 -0.96 -3.83
C HIS A 20 11.10 -2.26 -4.53
N ASP A 21 10.56 -2.59 -5.73
CA ASP A 21 10.79 -3.82 -6.54
C ASP A 21 10.67 -5.15 -5.76
N ARG A 22 10.31 -5.04 -4.48
CA ARG A 22 10.08 -6.10 -3.51
C ARG A 22 8.67 -6.63 -3.67
N VAL A 23 7.73 -5.83 -4.14
CA VAL A 23 6.32 -6.21 -4.21
C VAL A 23 5.81 -5.85 -5.59
N ASN A 24 5.30 -6.84 -6.33
CA ASN A 24 4.62 -6.55 -7.58
C ASN A 24 3.29 -5.88 -7.26
N ALA A 25 3.24 -4.56 -7.38
CA ALA A 25 2.04 -3.77 -7.10
C ALA A 25 0.84 -4.19 -7.97
N SER A 26 1.07 -4.90 -9.08
CA SER A 26 -0.01 -5.45 -9.93
C SER A 26 -0.73 -6.64 -9.28
N ASP A 27 -0.06 -7.36 -8.37
CA ASP A 27 -0.61 -8.51 -7.65
C ASP A 27 -1.20 -8.13 -6.28
N ILE A 28 -1.12 -6.83 -5.93
CA ILE A 28 -1.59 -6.27 -4.66
C ILE A 28 -2.73 -5.28 -4.93
N THR A 29 -3.91 -5.62 -4.42
CA THR A 29 -5.04 -4.71 -4.31
C THR A 29 -4.90 -3.89 -3.04
N VAL A 30 -4.95 -2.56 -3.19
CA VAL A 30 -4.99 -1.59 -2.08
C VAL A 30 -6.40 -1.02 -2.05
N GLU A 31 -7.09 -1.14 -0.93
CA GLU A 31 -8.38 -0.51 -0.66
C GLU A 31 -8.24 0.42 0.53
N VAL A 32 -8.78 1.63 0.45
CA VAL A 32 -8.78 2.57 1.58
C VAL A 32 -10.24 2.90 1.90
N MET A 33 -10.66 2.61 3.13
CA MET A 33 -12.03 2.82 3.61
C MET A 33 -11.99 3.45 4.99
N ASP A 34 -12.57 4.64 5.14
CA ASP A 34 -12.72 5.32 6.44
C ASP A 34 -11.42 5.31 7.29
N ASP A 35 -10.31 5.80 6.70
CA ASP A 35 -8.95 5.82 7.27
C ASP A 35 -8.28 4.44 7.51
N ILE A 36 -8.92 3.35 7.11
CA ILE A 36 -8.33 2.00 7.14
C ILE A 36 -7.80 1.64 5.76
N VAL A 37 -6.49 1.37 5.68
CA VAL A 37 -5.85 0.81 4.48
C VAL A 37 -5.86 -0.71 4.57
N ARG A 38 -6.41 -1.36 3.55
CA ARG A 38 -6.43 -2.81 3.38
C ARG A 38 -5.57 -3.19 2.17
N LEU A 39 -4.56 -4.00 2.43
CA LEU A 39 -3.74 -4.65 1.41
C LEU A 39 -4.24 -6.08 1.21
N SER A 40 -4.45 -6.52 -0.03
CA SER A 40 -4.90 -7.88 -0.35
C SER A 40 -4.28 -8.35 -1.66
N GLY A 41 -3.62 -9.51 -1.67
CA GLY A 41 -2.91 -9.99 -2.84
C GLY A 41 -1.95 -11.13 -2.52
N GLU A 42 -1.19 -11.57 -3.53
CA GLU A 42 -0.11 -12.53 -3.36
C GLU A 42 1.26 -11.84 -3.42
N VAL A 43 2.16 -12.26 -2.54
CA VAL A 43 3.55 -11.80 -2.52
C VAL A 43 4.49 -12.99 -2.58
N PRO A 44 5.63 -12.88 -3.27
CA PRO A 44 6.51 -14.02 -3.50
C PRO A 44 7.19 -14.54 -2.23
N THR A 45 7.39 -13.70 -1.21
CA THR A 45 7.97 -14.14 0.07
C THR A 45 7.32 -13.44 1.27
N TYR A 46 7.48 -14.05 2.45
CA TYR A 46 7.04 -13.47 3.72
C TYR A 46 7.69 -12.10 4.02
N TYR A 47 8.93 -11.89 3.59
CA TYR A 47 9.62 -10.60 3.73
C TYR A 47 8.91 -9.50 2.94
N ASN A 48 8.43 -9.82 1.74
CA ASN A 48 7.68 -8.87 0.91
C ASN A 48 6.32 -8.50 1.55
N LYS A 49 5.71 -9.43 2.31
CA LYS A 49 4.50 -9.14 3.10
C LYS A 49 4.78 -8.08 4.16
N ILE A 50 5.86 -8.25 4.94
CA ILE A 50 6.24 -7.30 5.99
C ILE A 50 6.57 -5.93 5.38
N ALA A 51 7.36 -5.91 4.31
CA ALA A 51 7.70 -4.66 3.63
C ALA A 51 6.46 -3.90 3.14
N ALA A 52 5.46 -4.61 2.60
CA ALA A 52 4.22 -3.97 2.17
C ALA A 52 3.40 -3.37 3.34
N GLU A 53 3.43 -4.03 4.50
CA GLU A 53 2.79 -3.55 5.73
C GLU A 53 3.50 -2.32 6.29
N GLU A 54 4.83 -2.35 6.37
CA GLU A 54 5.67 -1.22 6.81
C GLU A 54 5.52 0.01 5.90
N ASP A 55 5.54 -0.19 4.58
CA ASP A 55 5.38 0.89 3.61
C ASP A 55 3.99 1.55 3.74
N ALA A 56 2.93 0.77 3.97
CA ALA A 56 1.60 1.32 4.19
C ALA A 56 1.47 2.06 5.53
N LEU A 57 2.09 1.57 6.59
CA LEU A 57 2.15 2.24 7.89
C LEU A 57 2.88 3.58 7.82
N GLN A 58 4.00 3.65 7.10
CA GLN A 58 4.79 4.87 6.97
C GLN A 58 4.05 5.99 6.20
N LEU A 59 3.05 5.63 5.39
CA LEU A 59 2.25 6.59 4.63
C LEU A 59 1.01 7.11 5.39
N LEU A 60 0.73 6.53 6.56
CA LEU A 60 -0.38 6.92 7.45
C LEU A 60 0.06 7.86 8.59
N GLU A 61 1.34 8.21 8.68
CA GLU A 61 1.91 9.15 9.66
C GLU A 61 1.70 10.64 9.29
#